data_AF-A0A9P0K2P2-F1
#
_entry.id   AF-A0A9P0K2P2-F1
#
_cell.length_a   1.000
_cell.length_b   1.000
_cell.length_c   1.000
_cell.angle_alpha   90.00
_cell.angle_beta   90.00
_cell.angle_gamma   90.00
#
_symmetry.space_group_name_H-M   'P 1'
#
loop_
_entity.id
_entity.type
_entity.pdbx_description
1 polymer ?
#
loop_
_entity_poly.entity_id
_entity_poly.type
_entity_poly.pdbx_seq_one_letter_code
_entity_poly.pdbx_strand_id
1 'polypeptide(L)' 'MMFRATKYICPQCHKQYKVKSSLARHLKLECGKEASFKCPFCPYASKQKYPLTSHINFKHPEKRLKLMYERSAFI' A
#
# COMPACT_ATOMS: atom_id res chain seq x y z
N MET A 1 24.38 10.67 -25.46
CA MET A 1 23.84 11.60 -24.44
C MET A 1 22.93 10.80 -23.51
N MET A 2 23.28 10.65 -22.23
CA MET A 2 22.44 9.92 -21.27
C MET A 2 21.33 10.86 -20.75
N PHE A 3 20.10 10.64 -21.20
CA PHE A 3 18.92 11.25 -20.57
C PHE A 3 18.83 10.70 -19.14
N ARG A 4 19.31 11.49 -18.16
CA ARG A 4 19.04 11.21 -16.75
C ARG A 4 17.53 11.36 -16.57
N ALA A 5 16.82 10.23 -16.55
CA ALA A 5 15.41 10.23 -16.21
C ALA A 5 15.24 10.91 -14.85
N THR A 6 14.56 12.06 -14.82
CA THR A 6 14.30 12.80 -13.58
C THR A 6 13.45 11.92 -12.68
N LYS A 7 14.07 11.32 -11.66
CA LYS A 7 13.38 10.53 -10.65
C LYS A 7 12.94 11.45 -9.53
N TYR A 8 11.72 11.24 -9.04
CA TYR A 8 11.18 11.96 -7.90
C TYR A 8 11.58 11.21 -6.64
N ILE A 9 12.47 11.77 -5.84
CA ILE A 9 13.07 11.12 -4.67
C ILE A 9 12.45 11.68 -3.40
N CYS A 10 12.10 10.80 -2.46
CA CYS A 10 11.67 11.20 -1.12
C CYS A 10 12.88 11.68 -0.30
N PRO A 11 12.86 12.89 0.29
CA PRO A 11 13.97 13.39 1.09
C PRO A 11 14.13 12.69 2.45
N GLN A 12 13.08 12.03 2.97
CA GLN A 12 13.14 11.36 4.28
C GLN A 12 13.62 9.91 4.19
N CYS A 13 13.09 9.14 3.23
CA CYS A 13 13.39 7.71 3.11
C CYS A 13 14.13 7.32 1.82
N HIS A 14 14.48 8.30 0.98
CA HIS A 14 15.24 8.13 -0.26
C HIS A 14 14.62 7.20 -1.32
N LYS A 15 13.33 6.81 -1.16
CA LYS A 15 12.60 6.06 -2.20
C LYS A 15 12.43 6.88 -3.46
N GLN A 16 12.61 6.20 -4.60
CA GLN A 16 12.54 6.80 -5.93
C GLN A 16 11.20 6.46 -6.59
N TYR A 17 10.62 7.45 -7.25
CA TYR A 17 9.37 7.34 -7.99
C TYR A 17 9.55 7.85 -9.41
N LYS A 18 8.85 7.20 -10.35
CA LYS A 18 8.85 7.61 -11.77
C LYS A 18 8.00 8.86 -12.04
N VAL A 19 7.07 9.18 -11.13
CA VAL A 19 6.07 10.25 -11.32
C VAL A 19 5.90 11.07 -10.04
N LYS A 20 5.69 12.38 -10.18
CA LYS A 20 5.52 13.33 -9.07
C LYS A 20 4.32 13.00 -8.17
N SER A 21 3.19 12.59 -8.76
CA SER A 21 1.97 12.22 -8.03
C SER A 21 2.20 11.03 -7.08
N SER A 22 3.01 10.05 -7.51
CA SER A 22 3.40 8.91 -6.68
C SER A 22 4.26 9.34 -5.48
N LEU A 23 5.22 10.26 -5.69
CA LEU A 23 6.00 10.84 -4.60
C LEU A 23 5.10 11.63 -3.63
N ALA A 24 4.21 12.48 -4.15
CA ALA A 24 3.30 13.29 -3.32
C ALA A 24 2.41 12.40 -2.45
N ARG A 25 1.84 11.33 -3.03
CA ARG A 25 1.05 10.34 -2.28
C ARG A 25 1.90 9.64 -1.22
N HIS A 26 3.12 9.25 -1.57
CA HIS A 26 4.06 8.65 -0.63
C HIS A 26 4.34 9.57 0.57
N LEU A 27 4.67 10.83 0.32
CA LEU A 27 4.95 11.80 1.39
C LEU A 27 3.73 12.00 2.30
N LYS A 28 2.52 12.07 1.72
CA LYS A 28 1.29 12.31 2.49
C LYS A 28 0.85 11.08 3.31
N LEU A 29 0.99 9.87 2.77
CA LEU A 29 0.29 8.69 3.30
C LEU A 29 1.23 7.58 3.80
N GLU A 30 2.48 7.54 3.36
CA GLU A 30 3.36 6.39 3.56
C GLU A 30 4.63 6.73 4.34
N CYS A 31 5.20 7.91 4.09
CA CYS A 31 6.47 8.33 4.66
C CYS A 31 6.32 8.57 6.16
N GLY A 32 7.16 7.93 6.98
CA GLY A 32 7.09 7.99 8.43
C GLY A 32 5.86 7.33 9.07
N LYS A 33 4.95 6.73 8.28
CA LYS A 33 3.75 6.06 8.77
C LYS A 33 3.95 4.55 8.87
N GLU A 34 3.52 3.98 9.99
CA GLU A 34 3.47 2.55 10.19
C GLU A 34 2.43 1.89 9.28
N ALA A 35 2.63 0.61 8.97
CA ALA A 35 1.70 -0.16 8.17
C ALA A 35 0.41 -0.43 8.97
N SER A 36 -0.61 0.39 8.76
CA SER A 36 -1.89 0.29 9.48
C SER A 36 -2.79 -0.84 8.98
N PHE A 37 -2.56 -1.33 7.75
CA PHE A 37 -3.42 -2.34 7.11
C PHE A 37 -2.76 -3.71 7.18
N LYS A 38 -2.98 -4.42 8.28
CA LYS A 38 -2.47 -5.78 8.49
C LYS A 38 -3.40 -6.81 7.83
N CYS A 39 -2.81 -7.82 7.24
CA CYS A 39 -3.54 -9.00 6.80
C CYS A 39 -3.96 -9.80 8.03
N PRO A 40 -5.24 -10.20 8.15
CA PRO A 40 -5.69 -11.01 9.26
C PRO A 40 -5.29 -12.49 9.12
N PHE A 41 -4.80 -12.91 7.95
CA PHE A 41 -4.47 -14.30 7.65
C PHE A 41 -2.97 -14.59 7.62
N CYS A 42 -2.12 -13.56 7.65
CA CYS A 42 -0.67 -13.73 7.64
C CYS A 42 0.05 -12.47 8.17
N PRO A 43 1.38 -12.52 8.39
CA PRO A 43 2.16 -11.38 8.90
C PRO A 43 2.30 -10.19 7.93
N TYR A 44 1.70 -10.26 6.73
CA TYR A 44 1.80 -9.19 5.74
C TYR A 44 1.08 -7.92 6.22
N ALA A 45 1.74 -6.77 6.11
CA ALA A 45 1.14 -5.48 6.41
C ALA A 45 1.41 -4.49 5.29
N SER A 46 0.40 -3.69 4.97
CA SER A 46 0.49 -2.60 4.02
C SER A 46 0.16 -1.26 4.68
N LYS A 47 0.65 -0.20 4.07
CA LYS A 47 0.32 1.18 4.42
C LYS A 47 -0.95 1.67 3.71
N GLN A 48 -1.47 0.87 2.76
CA GLN A 48 -2.65 1.22 1.98
C GLN A 48 -3.65 0.07 1.86
N LYS A 49 -4.92 0.41 1.64
CA LYS A 49 -6.01 -0.57 1.44
C LYS A 49 -5.86 -1.37 0.15
N TYR A 50 -5.61 -0.71 -0.98
CA TYR A 50 -5.54 -1.40 -2.29
C TYR A 50 -4.50 -2.54 -2.33
N PRO A 51 -3.24 -2.33 -1.90
CA PRO A 51 -2.26 -3.41 -1.87
C PRO A 51 -2.63 -4.54 -0.91
N LEU A 52 -3.28 -4.23 0.23
CA LEU A 52 -3.79 -5.28 1.14
C LEU A 52 -4.90 -6.10 0.47
N THR A 53 -5.88 -5.45 -0.16
CA THR A 53 -6.97 -6.15 -0.86
C THR A 53 -6.43 -7.02 -1.98
N SER A 54 -5.49 -6.50 -2.77
CA SER A 54 -4.82 -7.27 -3.82
C SER A 54 -4.07 -8.47 -3.23
N HIS A 55 -3.29 -8.26 -2.17
CA HIS A 55 -2.61 -9.34 -1.45
C HIS A 55 -3.58 -10.44 -1.01
N ILE A 56 -4.71 -10.09 -0.37
CA ILE A 56 -5.71 -11.07 0.06
C ILE A 56 -6.30 -11.80 -1.15
N ASN A 57 -6.59 -11.12 -2.25
CA ASN A 57 -7.12 -11.77 -3.45
C ASN A 57 -6.18 -12.81 -4.05
N PHE A 58 -4.87 -12.56 -4.04
CA PHE A 58 -3.89 -13.44 -4.67
C PHE A 58 -3.29 -14.49 -3.71
N LYS A 59 -3.21 -14.19 -2.41
CA LYS A 59 -2.59 -15.06 -1.41
C LYS A 59 -3.59 -15.76 -0.49
N HIS A 60 -4.81 -15.23 -0.37
CA HIS A 60 -5.89 -15.77 0.43
C HIS A 60 -7.23 -15.71 -0.34
N PRO A 61 -7.29 -16.22 -1.59
CA PRO A 61 -8.46 -16.07 -2.46
C PRO A 61 -9.74 -16.59 -1.81
N GLU A 62 -9.67 -17.68 -1.04
CA GLU A 62 -10.81 -18.27 -0.32
C GLU A 62 -11.28 -17.45 0.90
N LYS A 63 -10.49 -16.47 1.37
CA LYS A 63 -10.77 -15.70 2.59
C LYS A 63 -11.37 -14.31 2.34
N ARG A 64 -11.37 -13.82 1.09
CA ARG A 64 -11.89 -12.50 0.72
C ARG A 64 -13.38 -12.31 1.09
N LEU A 65 -14.19 -13.36 0.90
CA LEU A 65 -15.63 -13.31 1.13
C LEU A 65 -16.00 -13.08 2.60
N LYS A 66 -15.21 -13.62 3.54
CA LYS A 66 -15.44 -13.45 4.99
C LYS A 66 -15.24 -11.99 5.44
N LEU A 67 -14.24 -11.29 4.89
CA LEU A 67 -13.93 -9.90 5.26
C LEU A 67 -14.95 -8.86 4.75
N MET A 68 -15.72 -9.19 3.72
CA MET A 68 -16.79 -8.31 3.23
C MET A 68 -18.09 -8.51 4.05
N TYR A 69 -18.28 -9.69 4.64
CA TYR A 69 -19.44 -10.01 5.47
C TYR A 69 -19.34 -9.44 6.89
N GLU A 70 -18.18 -9.57 7.55
CA GLU A 70 -17.97 -9.09 8.93
C GLU A 70 -17.95 -7.55 9.05
N ARG A 71 -17.73 -6.82 7.95
CA ARG A 71 -17.79 -5.35 7.91
C ARG A 71 -19.22 -4.80 7.83
N SER A 72 -20.19 -5.66 7.53
CA SER A 72 -21.61 -5.31 7.42
C SER A 72 -22.41 -5.66 8.68
N ALA A 73 -21.80 -6.34 9.66
CA ALA A 73 -22.44 -6.79 10.91
C ALA A 73 -22.31 -5.78 12.07
N PHE A 74 -21.91 -4.53 11.78
CA PHE A 74 -21.79 -3.43 12.75
C PHE A 74 -22.83 -2.31 12.50
N ILE A 75 -24.04 -2.70 12.09
CA ILE A 75 -25.23 -1.84 12.10
C ILE A 75 -26.25 -2.48 13.03
#